data_AF-E3KP99-F1
#
_entry.id   AF-E3KP99-F1
#
_cell.length_a   1.000
_cell.length_b   1.000
_cell.length_c   1.000
_cell.angle_alpha   90.00
_cell.angle_beta   90.00
_cell.angle_gamma   90.00
#
_symmetry.space_group_name_H-M   'P 1'
#
loop_
_entity.id
_entity.type
_entity.pdbx_description
1 polymer ?
#
loop_
_entity_poly.entity_id
_entity_poly.type
_entity_poly.pdbx_seq_one_letter_code
_entity_poly.pdbx_strand_id
1 'polypeptide(L)'
;MSSARPFQRRRDPPWDLDGINHGPSSNAILLQWISTEDNYRRWDRTTFDPTERLNICEEIVRHMQMQGIAHRHARGINTRIQILRRSYNTAREFVNHARGNTNEIAPVILGYARRVCPYWDILDPVMGGQHLQSHQAYTMADSETSSDTDSTNTT
;
A
#
# COMPACT_ATOMS: atom_id res chain seq x y z
N MET A 1 45.22 -19.39 25.29
CA MET A 1 44.92 -18.74 23.99
C MET A 1 43.41 -18.73 23.81
N SER A 2 42.76 -17.60 24.09
CA SER A 2 41.30 -17.47 24.00
C SER A 2 40.91 -17.14 22.56
N SER A 3 40.32 -18.11 21.86
CA SER A 3 39.81 -17.89 20.51
C SER A 3 38.45 -17.17 20.60
N ALA A 4 38.45 -15.86 20.40
CA ALA A 4 37.22 -15.10 20.22
C ALA A 4 36.53 -15.58 18.93
N ARG A 5 35.30 -16.09 19.05
CA ARG A 5 34.49 -16.43 17.88
C ARG A 5 34.20 -15.13 17.12
N PRO A 6 34.44 -15.05 15.80
CA PRO A 6 34.09 -13.87 15.04
C PRO A 6 32.57 -13.65 15.16
N PHE A 7 32.16 -12.43 15.48
CA PHE A 7 30.76 -12.01 15.41
C PHE A 7 30.31 -12.15 13.95
N GLN A 8 29.76 -13.31 13.61
CA GLN A 8 29.00 -13.48 12.39
C GLN A 8 27.78 -12.57 12.54
N ARG A 9 27.79 -11.41 11.86
CA ARG A 9 26.58 -10.61 11.67
C ARG A 9 25.56 -11.51 11.00
N ARG A 10 24.64 -12.06 11.79
CA ARG A 10 23.55 -12.86 11.25
C ARG A 10 22.75 -11.93 10.35
N ARG A 11 22.66 -12.28 9.07
CA ARG A 11 21.75 -11.59 8.15
C ARG A 11 20.34 -11.74 8.71
N ASP A 12 19.57 -10.66 8.66
CA ASP A 12 18.17 -10.73 9.06
C ASP A 12 17.46 -11.82 8.26
N PRO A 13 16.55 -12.58 8.89
CA PRO A 13 15.80 -13.60 8.17
C PRO A 13 15.01 -12.98 7.00
N PRO A 14 14.71 -13.77 5.94
CA PRO A 14 13.83 -13.32 4.86
C PRO A 14 12.48 -12.85 5.38
N TRP A 15 11.90 -11.81 4.76
CA TRP A 15 10.66 -11.16 5.20
C TRP A 15 9.42 -12.06 5.20
N ASP A 16 9.49 -13.21 4.52
CA ASP A 16 8.41 -14.21 4.47
C ASP A 16 8.60 -15.33 5.49
N LEU A 17 9.79 -15.46 6.08
CA LEU A 17 10.20 -16.60 6.91
C LEU A 17 10.66 -16.16 8.31
N ASP A 18 10.32 -14.94 8.70
CA ASP A 18 10.76 -14.33 9.96
C ASP A 18 9.64 -14.27 11.01
N GLY A 19 8.52 -14.94 10.76
CA GLY A 19 7.44 -15.12 11.74
C GLY A 19 7.92 -15.91 12.96
N ILE A 20 7.42 -15.54 14.13
CA ILE A 20 7.78 -16.14 15.43
C ILE A 20 6.56 -16.87 16.00
N ASN A 21 6.77 -18.04 16.61
CA ASN A 21 5.72 -18.83 17.28
C ASN A 21 4.49 -19.10 16.38
N HIS A 22 4.73 -19.44 15.10
CA HIS A 22 3.66 -19.61 14.08
C HIS A 22 2.85 -18.34 13.79
N GLY A 23 3.31 -17.18 14.25
CA GLY A 23 2.74 -15.88 13.92
C GLY A 23 3.04 -15.42 12.48
N PRO A 24 2.42 -14.32 12.05
CA PRO A 24 2.59 -13.79 10.70
C PRO A 24 4.04 -13.32 10.47
N SER A 25 4.51 -13.46 9.23
CA SER A 25 5.80 -12.91 8.80
C SER A 25 5.74 -11.39 8.64
N SER A 26 6.89 -10.73 8.55
CA SER A 26 6.97 -9.30 8.29
C SER A 26 6.24 -8.91 7.00
N ASN A 27 6.35 -9.70 5.93
CA ASN A 27 5.61 -9.45 4.70
C ASN A 27 4.10 -9.60 4.91
N ALA A 28 3.64 -10.62 5.64
CA ALA A 28 2.21 -10.80 5.92
C ALA A 28 1.65 -9.60 6.70
N ILE A 29 2.35 -9.14 7.74
CA ILE A 29 1.97 -7.95 8.51
C ILE A 29 1.96 -6.71 7.61
N LEU A 30 2.98 -6.53 6.78
CA LEU A 30 3.10 -5.37 5.91
C LEU A 30 1.99 -5.32 4.85
N LEU A 31 1.68 -6.45 4.24
CA LEU A 31 0.62 -6.58 3.25
C LEU A 31 -0.76 -6.34 3.87
N GLN A 32 -0.99 -6.85 5.08
CA GLN A 32 -2.21 -6.58 5.83
C GLN A 32 -2.33 -5.08 6.16
N TRP A 33 -1.26 -4.45 6.65
CA TRP A 33 -1.27 -3.01 6.93
C TRP A 33 -1.55 -2.19 5.66
N ILE A 34 -0.88 -2.50 4.54
CA ILE A 34 -1.07 -1.83 3.23
C ILE A 34 -2.52 -1.94 2.75
N SER A 35 -3.13 -3.10 2.90
CA SER A 35 -4.49 -3.39 2.42
C SER A 35 -5.61 -2.99 3.38
N THR A 36 -5.26 -2.49 4.56
CA THR A 36 -6.23 -1.99 5.54
C THR A 36 -6.50 -0.52 5.30
N GLU A 37 -7.78 -0.17 5.08
CA GLU A 37 -8.26 1.21 4.95
C GLU A 37 -7.43 2.05 3.94
N ASP A 38 -7.11 3.30 4.28
CA ASP A 38 -6.35 4.24 3.45
C ASP A 38 -4.85 4.26 3.81
N ASN A 39 -4.35 3.22 4.51
CA ASN A 39 -2.97 3.19 5.04
C ASN A 39 -1.91 3.35 3.94
N TYR A 40 -2.06 2.65 2.81
CA TYR A 40 -1.13 2.81 1.70
C TYR A 40 -1.10 4.25 1.18
N ARG A 41 -2.26 4.88 1.03
CA ARG A 41 -2.36 6.27 0.57
C ARG A 41 -1.80 7.24 1.60
N ARG A 42 -1.99 6.97 2.90
CA ARG A 42 -1.36 7.71 4.01
C ARG A 42 0.16 7.68 3.85
N TRP A 43 0.75 6.52 3.61
CA TRP A 43 2.19 6.40 3.35
C TRP A 43 2.63 7.00 2.01
N ASP A 44 1.84 6.92 0.95
CA ASP A 44 2.20 7.46 -0.37
C ASP A 44 2.24 9.00 -0.36
N ARG A 45 1.32 9.64 0.38
CA ARG A 45 1.28 11.11 0.54
C ARG A 45 2.51 11.70 1.21
N THR A 46 3.25 10.93 2.00
CA THR A 46 4.48 11.38 2.68
C THR A 46 5.73 11.36 1.78
N THR A 47 5.56 11.28 0.45
CA THR A 47 6.69 11.23 -0.50
C THR A 47 7.67 12.39 -0.31
N PHE A 48 7.18 13.57 0.05
CA PHE A 48 8.00 14.77 0.28
C PHE A 48 8.18 15.14 1.76
N ASP A 49 7.69 14.30 2.69
CA ASP A 49 7.88 14.46 4.14
C ASP A 49 8.58 13.22 4.72
N PRO A 50 9.93 13.21 4.76
CA PRO A 50 10.69 12.08 5.29
C PRO A 50 10.41 11.79 6.77
N THR A 51 10.02 12.79 7.55
CA THR A 51 9.76 12.65 8.99
C THR A 51 8.43 11.95 9.19
N GLU A 52 7.36 12.43 8.57
CA GLU A 52 6.04 11.78 8.61
C GLU A 52 6.12 10.37 8.04
N ARG A 53 6.89 10.17 6.98
CA ARG A 53 7.13 8.84 6.40
C ARG A 53 7.76 7.87 7.39
N LEU A 54 8.75 8.32 8.16
CA LEU A 54 9.38 7.49 9.18
C LEU A 54 8.42 7.21 10.35
N ASN A 55 7.60 8.18 10.77
CA ASN A 55 6.59 7.97 11.81
C ASN A 55 5.59 6.87 11.43
N ILE A 56 5.10 6.86 10.18
CA ILE A 56 4.26 5.79 9.65
C ILE A 56 5.00 4.45 9.65
N CYS A 57 6.28 4.44 9.28
CA CYS A 57 7.07 3.22 9.30
C CYS A 57 7.34 2.70 10.73
N GLU A 58 7.46 3.60 11.71
CA GLU A 58 7.58 3.23 13.13
C GLU A 58 6.31 2.62 13.70
N GLU A 59 5.14 3.09 13.28
CA GLU A 59 3.85 2.44 13.60
C GLU A 59 3.86 0.97 13.15
N ILE A 60 4.29 0.71 11.92
CA ILE A 60 4.41 -0.67 11.39
C ILE A 60 5.43 -1.48 12.18
N VAL A 61 6.57 -0.89 12.57
CA VAL A 61 7.54 -1.56 13.46
C VAL A 61 6.89 -1.98 14.78
N ARG A 62 6.07 -1.11 15.39
CA ARG A 62 5.33 -1.47 16.62
C ARG A 62 4.38 -2.64 16.39
N HIS A 63 3.70 -2.70 15.24
CA HIS A 63 2.88 -3.87 14.87
C HIS A 63 3.71 -5.15 14.76
N MET A 64 4.89 -5.10 14.14
CA MET A 64 5.80 -6.24 14.06
C MET A 64 6.32 -6.68 15.44
N GLN A 65 6.66 -5.73 16.31
CA GLN A 65 7.12 -6.00 17.67
C GLN A 65 6.03 -6.66 18.53
N MET A 66 4.77 -6.27 18.37
CA MET A 66 3.63 -6.92 19.05
C MET A 66 3.47 -8.39 18.62
N GLN A 67 3.95 -8.77 17.43
CA GLN A 67 4.00 -10.15 16.92
C GLN A 67 5.34 -10.85 17.23
N GLY A 68 6.20 -10.23 18.04
CA GLY A 68 7.51 -10.75 18.44
C GLY A 68 8.67 -10.39 17.50
N ILE A 69 8.41 -9.79 16.33
CA ILE A 69 9.43 -9.47 15.33
C ILE A 69 10.13 -8.16 15.70
N ALA A 70 11.28 -8.26 16.40
CA ALA A 70 12.01 -7.10 16.91
C ALA A 70 13.20 -6.61 16.06
N HIS A 71 13.59 -7.34 15.01
CA HIS A 71 14.78 -7.02 14.21
C HIS A 71 14.52 -6.03 13.06
N ARG A 72 13.25 -5.70 12.78
CA ARG A 72 12.87 -4.74 11.73
C ARG A 72 12.93 -3.31 12.24
N HIS A 73 13.25 -2.37 11.36
CA HIS A 73 13.37 -0.95 11.67
C HIS A 73 12.71 -0.08 10.61
N ALA A 74 12.32 1.15 10.96
CA ALA A 74 11.50 2.03 10.12
C ALA A 74 12.06 2.25 8.71
N ARG A 75 13.36 2.50 8.57
CA ARG A 75 14.00 2.61 7.24
C ARG A 75 13.87 1.34 6.41
N GLY A 76 13.96 0.17 7.04
CA GLY A 76 13.81 -1.13 6.39
C GLY A 76 12.37 -1.36 5.93
N ILE A 77 11.39 -0.97 6.75
CA ILE A 77 9.97 -0.96 6.37
C ILE A 77 9.76 -0.09 5.13
N ASN A 78 10.22 1.16 5.15
CA ASN A 78 10.08 2.07 4.01
C ASN A 78 10.66 1.47 2.72
N THR A 79 11.90 0.96 2.78
CA THR A 79 12.55 0.28 1.66
C THR A 79 11.73 -0.92 1.18
N ARG A 80 11.15 -1.71 2.10
CA ARG A 80 10.35 -2.87 1.73
C ARG A 80 9.06 -2.48 1.01
N ILE A 81 8.33 -1.47 1.49
CA ILE A 81 7.12 -0.97 0.82
C ILE A 81 7.48 -0.44 -0.57
N GLN A 82 8.61 0.26 -0.73
CA GLN A 82 9.07 0.71 -2.05
C GLN A 82 9.39 -0.45 -3.01
N ILE A 83 9.99 -1.55 -2.51
CA ILE A 83 10.24 -2.76 -3.30
C ILE A 83 8.91 -3.39 -3.76
N LEU A 84 7.92 -3.50 -2.86
CA LEU A 84 6.59 -4.02 -3.19
C LEU A 84 5.91 -3.15 -4.26
N ARG A 85 5.92 -1.81 -4.07
CA ARG A 85 5.39 -0.86 -5.05
C ARG A 85 6.08 -0.99 -6.41
N ARG A 86 7.41 -1.12 -6.44
CA ARG A 86 8.16 -1.26 -7.70
C ARG A 86 7.78 -2.55 -8.42
N SER A 87 7.76 -3.67 -7.71
CA SER A 87 7.35 -4.97 -8.25
C SER A 87 5.92 -4.92 -8.81
N TYR A 88 5.00 -4.29 -8.08
CA TYR A 88 3.63 -4.05 -8.56
C TYR A 88 3.60 -3.19 -9.82
N ASN A 89 4.28 -2.03 -9.83
CA ASN A 89 4.29 -1.13 -10.98
C ASN A 89 4.84 -1.81 -12.24
N THR A 90 5.91 -2.60 -12.11
CA THR A 90 6.46 -3.38 -13.24
C THR A 90 5.45 -4.41 -13.76
N ALA A 91 4.78 -5.15 -12.87
CA ALA A 91 3.74 -6.07 -13.28
C ALA A 91 2.56 -5.34 -13.94
N ARG A 92 2.17 -4.18 -13.41
CA ARG A 92 1.04 -3.37 -13.90
C ARG A 92 1.32 -2.79 -15.28
N GLU A 93 2.53 -2.29 -15.51
CA GLU A 93 2.99 -1.80 -16.81
C GLU A 93 2.89 -2.91 -17.86
N PHE A 94 3.39 -4.10 -17.54
CA PHE A 94 3.25 -5.27 -18.41
C PHE A 94 1.78 -5.61 -18.70
N VAL A 95 0.93 -5.65 -17.66
CA VAL A 95 -0.51 -5.94 -17.82
C VAL A 95 -1.18 -4.92 -18.74
N ASN A 96 -0.91 -3.63 -18.53
CA ASN A 96 -1.47 -2.55 -19.35
C ASN A 96 -1.03 -2.65 -20.82
N HIS A 97 0.24 -3.00 -21.06
CA HIS A 97 0.75 -3.19 -22.41
C HIS A 97 0.17 -4.46 -23.07
N ALA A 98 0.12 -5.57 -22.33
CA ALA A 98 -0.28 -6.88 -22.87
C ALA A 98 -1.79 -7.01 -23.11
N ARG A 99 -2.64 -6.33 -22.32
CA ARG A 99 -4.10 -6.42 -22.46
C ARG A 99 -4.66 -5.58 -23.63
N GLY A 100 -3.88 -4.60 -24.10
CA GLY A 100 -4.35 -3.61 -25.08
C GLY A 100 -5.59 -2.85 -24.60
N ASN A 101 -6.62 -2.78 -25.44
CA ASN A 101 -7.89 -2.09 -25.15
C ASN A 101 -8.95 -3.00 -24.49
N THR A 102 -8.57 -4.21 -24.06
CA THR A 102 -9.50 -5.18 -23.48
C THR A 102 -9.72 -4.88 -22.00
N ASN A 103 -10.98 -4.94 -21.56
CA ASN A 103 -11.34 -4.76 -20.14
C ASN A 103 -10.96 -5.99 -19.28
N GLU A 104 -10.86 -7.17 -19.88
CA GLU A 104 -10.52 -8.42 -19.20
C GLU A 104 -9.02 -8.73 -19.29
N ILE A 105 -8.42 -9.12 -18.17
CA ILE A 105 -7.03 -9.57 -18.12
C ILE A 105 -6.99 -11.08 -18.38
N ALA A 106 -6.41 -11.49 -19.51
CA ALA A 106 -6.28 -12.91 -19.85
C ALA A 106 -5.47 -13.68 -18.79
N PRO A 107 -5.80 -14.96 -18.49
CA PRO A 107 -5.12 -15.75 -17.47
C PRO A 107 -3.59 -15.86 -17.65
N VAL A 108 -3.12 -15.89 -18.90
CA VAL A 108 -1.68 -15.92 -19.22
C VAL A 108 -0.96 -14.63 -18.82
N ILE A 109 -1.62 -13.48 -18.99
CA ILE A 109 -1.11 -12.17 -18.62
C ILE A 109 -1.05 -12.07 -17.08
N LEU A 110 -2.12 -12.50 -16.40
CA LEU A 110 -2.18 -12.53 -14.95
C LEU A 110 -1.14 -13.48 -14.33
N GLY A 111 -0.89 -14.63 -14.98
CA GLY A 111 0.16 -15.57 -14.58
C GLY A 111 1.56 -14.95 -14.62
N TYR A 112 1.85 -14.11 -15.62
CA TYR A 112 3.10 -13.35 -15.65
C TYR A 112 3.12 -12.26 -14.58
N ALA A 113 2.03 -11.52 -14.40
CA ALA A 113 1.93 -10.47 -13.38
C ALA A 113 2.25 -11.00 -11.97
N ARG A 114 1.67 -12.15 -11.60
CA ARG A 114 1.93 -12.85 -10.33
C ARG A 114 3.38 -13.34 -10.17
N ARG A 115 4.06 -13.65 -11.28
CA ARG A 115 5.48 -14.03 -11.25
C ARG A 115 6.38 -12.84 -10.93
N VAL A 116 6.06 -11.67 -11.50
CA VAL A 116 6.81 -10.43 -11.26
C VAL A 116 6.46 -9.80 -9.91
N CYS A 117 5.19 -9.91 -9.52
CA CYS A 117 4.63 -9.42 -8.27
C CYS A 117 3.90 -10.55 -7.55
N PRO A 118 4.58 -11.30 -6.66
CA PRO A 118 3.97 -12.41 -5.93
C PRO A 118 2.73 -12.03 -5.11
N TYR A 119 2.61 -10.75 -4.72
CA TYR A 119 1.46 -10.22 -3.99
C TYR A 119 0.51 -9.41 -4.85
N TRP A 120 0.51 -9.63 -6.17
CA TRP A 120 -0.34 -8.94 -7.13
C TRP A 120 -1.79 -8.81 -6.65
N ASP A 121 -2.40 -9.93 -6.25
CA ASP A 121 -3.82 -9.97 -5.88
C ASP A 121 -4.16 -9.14 -4.63
N ILE A 122 -3.18 -8.87 -3.77
CA ILE A 122 -3.34 -8.00 -2.59
C ILE A 122 -3.04 -6.54 -2.93
N LEU A 123 -2.03 -6.30 -3.78
CA LEU A 123 -1.54 -4.97 -4.08
C LEU A 123 -2.38 -4.25 -5.15
N ASP A 124 -2.95 -4.98 -6.11
CA ASP A 124 -3.69 -4.38 -7.23
C ASP A 124 -4.94 -3.59 -6.78
N PRO A 125 -5.78 -4.08 -5.87
CA PRO A 125 -6.93 -3.30 -5.38
C PRO A 125 -6.55 -2.00 -4.67
N VAL A 126 -5.36 -1.94 -4.08
CA VAL A 126 -4.89 -0.82 -3.24
C VAL A 126 -4.06 0.19 -4.05
N MET A 127 -3.14 -0.30 -4.87
CA MET A 127 -2.20 0.50 -5.66
C MET A 127 -2.70 0.77 -7.08
N GLY A 128 -3.66 -0.03 -7.56
CA GLY A 128 -4.34 0.10 -8.86
C GLY A 128 -5.10 1.40 -9.05
N GLY A 129 -5.29 2.15 -7.96
CA GLY A 129 -6.32 3.16 -7.89
C GLY A 129 -7.58 2.47 -7.44
N GLN A 130 -8.04 2.83 -6.23
CA GLN A 130 -9.36 2.46 -5.75
C GLN A 130 -10.36 2.75 -6.87
N HIS A 131 -11.09 1.71 -7.28
CA HIS A 131 -12.40 1.87 -7.86
C HIS A 131 -13.11 3.00 -7.10
N LEU A 132 -13.48 4.08 -7.79
CA LEU A 132 -14.30 5.16 -7.24
C LEU A 132 -15.53 4.57 -6.54
N GLN A 133 -15.47 4.45 -5.22
CA GLN A 133 -16.56 4.13 -4.30
C GLN A 133 -15.99 4.54 -2.94
N SER A 134 -16.45 5.55 -2.21
CA SER A 134 -17.77 6.17 -2.17
C SER A 134 -17.68 7.39 -1.23
N HIS A 135 -17.71 8.63 -1.76
CA HIS A 135 -17.99 9.84 -0.98
C HIS A 135 -18.42 11.03 -1.87
N GLN A 136 -19.22 10.78 -2.91
CA GLN A 136 -19.94 11.85 -3.62
C GLN A 136 -21.42 11.50 -3.82
N ALA A 137 -22.06 11.02 -2.75
CA ALA A 137 -23.50 10.86 -2.70
C ALA A 137 -24.07 11.31 -1.35
N TYR A 138 -23.56 12.43 -0.81
CA TYR A 138 -24.22 13.18 0.28
C TYR A 138 -23.84 14.67 0.18
N THR A 139 -24.28 15.32 -0.90
CA THR A 139 -24.50 16.77 -0.91
C THR A 139 -25.72 17.04 -1.79
N MET A 140 -26.89 16.65 -1.28
CA MET A 140 -28.16 17.28 -1.64
C MET A 140 -28.85 17.66 -0.33
N ALA A 141 -29.58 18.78 -0.37
CA ALA A 141 -30.37 19.40 0.70
C ALA A 141 -29.60 20.30 1.67
N ASP A 142 -29.47 21.58 1.31
CA ASP A 142 -30.19 22.65 2.01
C ASP A 142 -29.80 24.01 1.43
N SER A 143 -30.72 24.65 0.69
CA SER A 143 -30.97 26.10 0.63
C SER A 143 -31.92 26.43 -0.53
N GLU A 144 -33.19 26.02 -0.41
CA GLU A 144 -34.30 26.72 -1.06
C GLU A 144 -35.10 27.46 0.01
N THR A 145 -34.95 28.77 0.07
CA THR A 145 -36.00 29.73 0.48
C THR A 145 -35.73 31.02 -0.31
N SER A 146 -36.36 31.18 -1.48
CA SER A 146 -37.63 31.93 -1.66
C SER A 146 -37.49 33.45 -1.49
N SER A 147 -37.52 34.17 -2.61
CA SER A 147 -38.24 35.45 -2.74
C SER A 147 -38.43 35.79 -4.24
N ASP A 148 -39.61 35.50 -4.77
CA ASP A 148 -40.22 36.32 -5.83
C ASP A 148 -40.45 37.75 -5.26
N THR A 149 -40.59 38.87 -5.96
CA THR A 149 -41.17 39.22 -7.27
C THR A 149 -40.58 40.59 -7.68
N ASP A 150 -40.37 40.86 -8.97
CA ASP A 150 -41.29 41.68 -9.78
C ASP A 150 -40.62 42.17 -11.08
N SER A 151 -41.40 42.12 -12.16
CA SER A 151 -41.03 42.46 -13.51
C SER A 151 -41.24 43.95 -13.78
N THR A 152 -40.36 44.60 -14.54
CA THR A 152 -40.80 45.49 -15.62
C THR A 152 -39.69 45.73 -16.64
N ASN A 153 -39.94 45.31 -17.89
CA ASN A 153 -39.28 45.84 -19.09
C ASN A 153 -39.60 47.33 -19.22
N THR A 154 -38.75 48.13 -19.90
CA THR A 154 -39.15 49.09 -20.96
C THR A 154 -37.91 49.75 -21.60
N THR A 155 -37.88 49.65 -22.94
CA THR A 155 -37.25 50.47 -24.01
C THR A 155 -35.76 50.81 -23.98
#